data_AF-A0A2H0RL19-F1
#
_entry.id   AF-A0A2H0RL19-F1
#
_cell.length_a   1.000
_cell.length_b   1.000
_cell.length_c   1.000
_cell.angle_alpha   90.00
_cell.angle_beta   90.00
_cell.angle_gamma   90.00
#
_symmetry.space_group_name_H-M   'P 1'
#
loop_
_entity.id
_entity.type
_entity.pdbx_description
1 polymer ?
#
loop_
_entity_poly.entity_id
_entity_poly.type
_entity_poly.pdbx_seq_one_letter_code
_entity_poly.pdbx_strand_id
1 'polypeptide(L)' 'MITLTLQTIGGLMIAYAALRVHHRVYTEKSIDKKVVNEMRAEQIVGIAGALLLILGYLAAF' A
#
# COMPACT_ATOMS: atom_id res chain seq x y z
N MET A 1 9.45 -3.96 21.28
CA MET A 1 9.41 -2.59 20.74
C MET A 1 10.16 -2.48 19.43
N ILE A 2 11.49 -2.61 19.39
CA ILE A 2 12.29 -2.52 18.14
C ILE A 2 11.79 -3.44 17.00
N THR A 3 11.45 -4.69 17.31
CA THR A 3 10.92 -5.63 16.30
C THR A 3 9.63 -5.16 15.66
N LEU A 4 8.69 -4.64 16.47
CA LEU A 4 7.40 -4.15 15.99
C LEU A 4 7.58 -2.89 15.14
N THR A 5 8.44 -1.96 15.57
CA THR A 5 8.77 -0.76 14.81
C THR A 5 9.38 -1.10 13.45
N LEU A 6 10.35 -2.03 13.41
CA LEU A 6 10.96 -2.49 12.15
C LEU A 6 9.95 -3.18 11.23
N GLN A 7 9.05 -4.00 11.79
CA GLN A 7 8.00 -4.68 11.03
C GLN A 7 7.01 -3.69 10.43
N THR A 8 6.55 -2.70 11.21
CA THR A 8 5.63 -1.66 10.72
C THR A 8 6.29 -0.79 9.66
N ILE A 9 7.54 -0.34 9.87
CA ILE A 9 8.28 0.46 8.88
C ILE A 9 8.48 -0.34 7.58
N GLY A 10 8.93 -1.60 7.69
CA GLY A 10 9.11 -2.47 6.53
C GLY A 10 7.82 -2.68 5.75
N GLY A 11 6.70 -2.93 6.44
CA GLY A 11 5.39 -3.05 5.82
C GLY A 11 4.92 -1.77 5.13
N LEU A 12 5.16 -0.60 5.73
CA LEU A 12 4.85 0.70 5.12
C LEU A 12 5.69 0.98 3.87
N MET A 13 6.97 0.59 3.87
CA MET A 13 7.84 0.71 2.68
C MET A 13 7.35 -0.16 1.52
N ILE A 14 6.91 -1.39 1.80
CA ILE A 14 6.33 -2.29 0.79
C ILE A 14 5.02 -1.70 0.25
N ALA A 15 4.14 -1.23 1.13
CA ALA A 15 2.89 -0.58 0.73
C ALA A 15 3.14 0.66 -0.15
N TYR A 16 4.13 1.49 0.21
CA TYR A 16 4.55 2.63 -0.59
C TYR A 16 5.08 2.22 -1.97
N ALA A 17 5.92 1.19 -2.03
CA ALA A 17 6.45 0.67 -3.30
C ALA A 17 5.33 0.20 -4.22
N ALA A 18 4.36 -0.55 -3.70
CA ALA A 18 3.17 -0.98 -4.45
C ALA A 18 2.34 0.23 -4.93
N LEU A 19 2.07 1.20 -4.05
CA LEU A 19 1.31 2.41 -4.38
C LEU A 19 1.97 3.23 -5.50
N ARG A 20 3.30 3.32 -5.47
CA ARG A 20 4.09 4.04 -6.48
C ARG A 20 3.94 3.41 -7.87
N VAL A 21 3.88 2.08 -7.95
CA VAL A 21 3.66 1.37 -9.23
C VAL A 21 2.26 1.68 -9.75
N HIS A 22 1.22 1.60 -8.92
CA HIS A 22 -0.14 1.95 -9.33
C HIS A 22 -0.24 3.41 -9.82
N HIS A 23 0.42 4.34 -9.14
CA HIS A 23 0.45 5.75 -9.56
C HIS A 23 1.18 5.95 -10.90
N ARG A 24 2.32 5.28 -11.09
CA ARG A 24 3.06 5.28 -12.37
C ARG A 24 2.16 4.80 -13.51
N VAL A 25 1.51 3.66 -13.32
CA VAL A 25 0.64 3.02 -14.33
C VAL A 25 -0.60 3.87 -14.62
N TYR A 26 -1.16 4.55 -13.62
CA TYR A 26 -2.28 5.47 -13.82
C TYR A 26 -1.95 6.64 -14.77
N THR A 27 -0.67 7.00 -14.88
CA THR A 27 -0.22 8.11 -15.74
C THR A 27 -0.06 7.66 -17.21
N GLU A 28 0.00 6.35 -17.46
CA GLU A 28 0.09 5.79 -18.81
C GLU A 28 -1.29 5.68 -19.46
N LYS A 29 -1.55 6.53 -20.46
CA LYS A 29 -2.82 6.58 -21.21
C LYS A 29 -3.09 5.36 -22.09
N SER A 30 -2.13 4.44 -22.24
CA SER A 30 -2.26 3.23 -23.08
C SER A 30 -2.84 2.01 -22.35
N ILE A 31 -3.08 2.11 -21.05
CA ILE A 31 -3.59 0.99 -20.24
C ILE A 31 -5.13 0.90 -20.38
N ASP A 32 -5.66 -0.31 -20.57
CA ASP A 32 -7.10 -0.56 -20.62
C ASP A 32 -7.78 -0.12 -19.31
N LYS A 33 -8.94 0.53 -19.42
CA LYS A 33 -9.78 0.94 -18.30
C LYS A 33 -10.10 -0.22 -17.34
N LYS A 34 -10.26 -1.44 -17.86
CA LYS A 34 -10.47 -2.64 -17.03
C LYS A 34 -9.29 -2.88 -16.10
N VAL A 35 -8.06 -2.82 -16.62
CA VAL A 35 -6.83 -3.01 -15.84
C VAL A 35 -6.66 -1.90 -14.81
N VAL A 36 -6.95 -0.64 -15.17
CA VAL A 36 -6.92 0.49 -14.23
C VAL A 36 -7.93 0.30 -13.09
N ASN A 37 -9.11 -0.25 -13.38
CA ASN A 37 -10.14 -0.47 -12.37
C ASN A 37 -9.76 -1.58 -11.38
N GLU A 38 -9.20 -2.69 -11.87
CA GLU A 38 -8.66 -3.76 -11.01
C GLU A 38 -7.49 -3.23 -10.15
N MET A 39 -6.58 -2.46 -10.75
CA MET A 39 -5.48 -1.84 -10.01
C MET A 39 -5.96 -0.90 -8.90
N ARG A 40 -7.06 -0.17 -9.09
CA ARG A 40 -7.64 0.65 -8.02
C ARG A 40 -8.15 -0.20 -6.87
N ALA A 41 -8.77 -1.34 -7.15
CA ALA A 41 -9.22 -2.26 -6.11
C ALA A 41 -8.02 -2.80 -5.31
N GLU A 42 -6.95 -3.21 -6.00
CA GLU A 42 -5.70 -3.62 -5.34
C GLU A 42 -5.07 -2.49 -4.51
N GLN A 43 -5.05 -1.27 -5.04
CA GLN A 43 -4.52 -0.10 -4.35
C GLN A 43 -5.29 0.18 -3.04
N ILE A 44 -6.62 0.03 -3.04
CA ILE A 44 -7.45 0.19 -1.85
C ILE A 44 -7.10 -0.88 -0.81
N VAL A 45 -6.93 -2.14 -1.22
CA VAL A 45 -6.52 -3.23 -0.32
C VAL A 45 -5.13 -2.95 0.28
N GLY A 46 -4.19 -2.46 -0.54
CA GLY A 46 -2.85 -2.07 -0.08
C GLY A 46 -2.87 -0.93 0.94
N ILE A 47 -3.69 0.10 0.71
CA ILE A 47 -3.88 1.21 1.66
C ILE A 47 -4.52 0.70 2.96
N ALA A 48 -5.54 -0.15 2.87
CA ALA A 48 -6.19 -0.74 4.04
C ALA A 48 -5.18 -1.57 4.88
N GLY A 49 -4.33 -2.37 4.24
CA GLY A 49 -3.25 -3.10 4.90
C GLY A 49 -2.25 -2.19 5.61
N ALA A 50 -1.85 -1.09 4.97
CA ALA A 50 -0.96 -0.09 5.58
C ALA A 50 -1.60 0.57 6.82
N LEU A 51 -2.89 0.92 6.74
CA LEU A 51 -3.63 1.46 7.88
C LEU A 51 -3.70 0.48 9.05
N LEU A 52 -3.93 -0.81 8.77
CA LEU A 52 -3.94 -1.85 9.81
C LEU A 52 -2.58 -2.00 10.49
N LEU A 53 -1.46 -1.92 9.75
CA LEU A 53 -0.12 -1.93 10.34
C LEU A 53 0.12 -0.74 11.27
N ILE A 54 -0.36 0.45 10.89
CA ILE A 54 -0.27 1.66 11.72
C ILE A 54 -1.12 1.50 12.99
N LEU A 55 -2.36 1.05 12.86
CA LEU A 55 -3.25 0.83 14.00
C LEU A 55 -2.71 -0.24 14.95
N GLY A 56 -2.15 -1.33 14.42
CA GLY A 56 -1.50 -2.37 15.23
C GLY A 56 -0.27 -1.86 15.98
N TYR A 57 0.51 -0.98 15.35
CA TYR A 57 1.63 -0.31 16.03
C TYR A 57 1.16 0.59 17.17
N LEU A 58 0.13 1.41 16.93
CA LEU A 58 -0.43 2.31 17.94
C LEU A 58 -1.10 1.57 19.10
N ALA A 59 -1.79 0.46 18.83
CA ALA A 59 -2.45 -0.35 19.87
C ALA A 59 -1.44 -1.10 20.76
N ALA A 60 -0.24 -1.35 20.25
CA ALA A 60 0.83 -2.04 20.97
C ALA A 60 1.86 -1.08 21.60
N PHE A 61 1.72 0.22 21.36
CA PHE A 61 2.49 1.29 22.00
C PHE A 61 1.84 1.69 23.33
#